data_AF-A0A7K3B8D4-F1
#
_entry.id   AF-A0A7K3B8D4-F1
#
_cell.length_a   1.000
_cell.length_b   1.000
_cell.length_c   1.000
_cell.angle_alpha   90.00
_cell.angle_beta   90.00
_cell.angle_gamma   90.00
#
_symmetry.space_group_name_H-M   'P 1'
#
loop_
_entity.id
_entity.type
_entity.pdbx_description
1 polymer ?
#
loop_
_entity_poly.entity_id
_entity_poly.type
_entity_poly.pdbx_seq_one_letter_code
_entity_poly.pdbx_strand_id
1 'polypeptide(L)'
;MSNSKTEQGAIVHVMALERAAGREPRDVRSEGHPYDIDSPPRRIEVKAFSGSARTQPIPLEERQVAAVLEDPEHYYVYVVDNLAQLAGQEVDVRLLHGGTLLAMIKRTRPHVTYWPSFRAAEYDQAEQLRRA
;
A
#
# COMPACT_ATOMS: atom_id res chain seq x y z
N MET A 1 13.92 9.60 -1.29
CA MET A 1 12.71 10.12 -0.60
C MET A 1 12.29 9.08 0.43
N SER A 2 11.85 9.46 1.64
CA SER A 2 11.40 8.45 2.62
C SER A 2 10.11 7.79 2.15
N ASN A 3 9.89 6.52 2.49
CA ASN A 3 8.66 5.78 2.17
C ASN A 3 7.38 6.58 2.54
N SER A 4 7.42 7.31 3.66
CA SER A 4 6.28 8.13 4.12
C SER A 4 5.87 9.24 3.16
N LYS A 5 6.80 9.83 2.40
CA LYS A 5 6.45 10.87 1.41
C LYS A 5 5.76 10.28 0.19
N THR A 6 6.20 9.10 -0.26
CA THR A 6 5.60 8.37 -1.38
C THR A 6 4.20 7.89 -1.03
N GLU A 7 4.02 7.33 0.17
CA GLU A 7 2.72 6.89 0.67
C GLU A 7 1.72 8.06 0.79
N GLN A 8 2.13 9.18 1.40
CA GLN A 8 1.27 10.35 1.52
C GLN A 8 0.84 10.90 0.15
N GLY A 9 1.76 10.92 -0.83
CA GLY A 9 1.45 11.32 -2.20
C GLY A 9 0.40 10.42 -2.87
N ALA A 10 0.49 9.11 -2.65
CA ALA A 10 -0.48 8.14 -3.15
C ALA A 10 -1.89 8.37 -2.57
N ILE A 11 -1.98 8.56 -1.25
CA ILE A 11 -3.26 8.83 -0.56
C ILE A 11 -3.93 10.08 -1.13
N VAL A 12 -3.19 11.19 -1.21
CA VAL A 12 -3.71 12.46 -1.75
C VAL A 12 -4.22 12.28 -3.19
N HIS A 13 -3.47 11.56 -4.02
CA HIS A 13 -3.86 11.28 -5.40
C HIS A 13 -5.13 10.45 -5.49
N VAL A 14 -5.24 9.36 -4.72
CA VAL A 14 -6.43 8.50 -4.69
C VAL A 14 -7.66 9.26 -4.20
N MET A 15 -7.53 10.06 -3.14
CA MET A 15 -8.64 10.90 -2.67
C MET A 15 -9.08 11.92 -3.74
N ALA A 16 -8.15 12.48 -4.52
CA ALA A 16 -8.51 13.38 -5.62
C ALA A 16 -9.31 12.66 -6.72
N LEU A 17 -8.92 11.42 -7.07
CA LEU A 17 -9.67 10.59 -8.03
C LEU A 17 -11.08 10.25 -7.53
N GLU A 18 -11.21 9.86 -6.26
CA GLU A 18 -12.52 9.56 -5.68
C GLU A 18 -13.43 10.80 -5.65
N ARG A 19 -12.87 11.98 -5.29
CA ARG A 19 -13.59 13.27 -5.38
C ARG A 19 -14.02 13.62 -6.80
N ALA A 20 -13.13 13.46 -7.78
CA ALA A 20 -13.43 13.72 -9.19
C ALA A 20 -14.56 12.82 -9.72
N ALA A 21 -14.73 11.64 -9.14
CA ALA A 21 -15.81 10.72 -9.43
C ALA A 21 -17.07 10.91 -8.55
N GLY A 22 -17.18 12.07 -7.87
CA GLY A 22 -18.37 12.48 -7.12
C GLY A 22 -18.51 11.87 -5.72
N ARG A 23 -17.43 11.30 -5.15
CA ARG A 23 -17.43 10.74 -3.79
C ARG A 23 -16.77 11.70 -2.79
N GLU A 24 -16.95 11.40 -1.50
CA GLU A 24 -16.40 12.18 -0.39
C GLU A 24 -15.40 11.33 0.42
N PRO A 25 -14.18 11.10 -0.08
CA PRO A 25 -13.18 10.29 0.60
C PRO A 25 -12.62 10.99 1.84
N ARG A 26 -12.33 10.20 2.88
CA ARG A 26 -11.68 10.59 4.13
C ARG A 26 -10.46 9.69 4.39
N ASP A 27 -9.33 10.29 4.74
CA ASP A 27 -8.14 9.57 5.22
C ASP A 27 -8.43 9.09 6.65
N VAL A 28 -8.35 7.79 6.88
CA VAL A 28 -8.71 7.14 8.16
C VAL A 28 -7.57 6.29 8.74
N ARG A 29 -6.34 6.46 8.24
CA ARG A 29 -5.16 5.67 8.66
C ARG A 29 -4.86 5.77 10.16
N SER A 30 -5.23 6.88 10.80
CA SER A 30 -5.06 7.08 12.24
C SER A 30 -6.19 6.50 13.11
N GLU A 31 -7.21 5.89 12.52
CA GLU A 31 -8.41 5.41 13.22
C GLU A 31 -8.41 3.89 13.46
N GLY A 32 -7.36 3.18 13.06
CA GLY A 32 -7.22 1.73 13.29
C GLY A 32 -7.98 0.84 12.30
N HIS A 33 -8.59 1.41 11.26
CA HIS A 33 -9.26 0.63 10.21
C HIS A 33 -8.27 -0.23 9.42
N PRO A 34 -8.69 -1.39 8.89
CA PRO A 34 -7.87 -2.24 8.02
C PRO A 34 -7.80 -1.69 6.59
N TYR A 35 -7.94 -0.38 6.38
CA TYR A 35 -7.87 0.31 5.10
C TYR A 35 -7.50 1.78 5.34
N ASP A 36 -7.04 2.46 4.30
CA ASP A 36 -6.50 3.81 4.43
C ASP A 36 -7.53 4.92 4.21
N ILE A 37 -8.46 4.69 3.28
CA ILE A 37 -9.44 5.70 2.84
C ILE A 37 -10.87 5.14 2.95
N ASP A 38 -11.71 5.86 3.68
CA ASP A 38 -13.16 5.68 3.70
C ASP A 38 -13.78 6.52 2.59
N SER A 39 -14.35 5.89 1.56
CA SER A 39 -15.02 6.59 0.45
C SER A 39 -16.30 5.85 0.06
N PRO A 40 -17.38 5.96 0.88
CA PRO A 40 -18.57 5.15 0.72
C PRO A 40 -19.10 5.09 -0.73
N PRO A 41 -19.42 3.89 -1.24
CA PRO A 41 -19.50 2.62 -0.50
C PRO A 41 -18.16 1.86 -0.39
N ARG A 42 -17.02 2.49 -0.74
CA ARG A 42 -15.71 1.84 -0.81
C ARG A 42 -14.89 2.02 0.46
N ARG A 43 -14.29 0.94 0.92
CA ARG A 43 -13.20 0.90 1.89
C ARG A 43 -11.92 0.61 1.11
N ILE A 44 -11.01 1.58 1.05
CA ILE A 44 -9.88 1.57 0.10
C ILE A 44 -8.56 1.45 0.85
N GLU A 45 -7.82 0.38 0.57
CA GLU A 45 -6.41 0.23 0.92
C GLU A 45 -5.53 0.68 -0.25
N VAL A 46 -4.51 1.48 0.01
CA VAL A 46 -3.61 2.05 -1.00
C VAL A 46 -2.24 1.39 -0.93
N LYS A 47 -1.77 0.86 -2.07
CA LYS A 47 -0.42 0.29 -2.20
C LYS A 47 0.40 1.13 -3.18
N ALA A 48 1.40 1.82 -2.65
CA ALA A 48 2.20 2.79 -3.36
C ALA A 48 3.50 2.20 -3.90
N PHE A 49 3.77 2.38 -5.19
CA PHE A 49 4.99 1.96 -5.87
C PHE A 49 5.70 3.18 -6.48
N SER A 50 7.01 3.30 -6.22
CA SER A 50 7.83 4.38 -6.79
C SER A 50 7.98 4.26 -8.31
N GLY A 51 8.10 3.03 -8.82
CA GLY A 51 8.06 2.67 -10.24
C GLY A 51 6.79 1.89 -10.58
N SER A 52 6.87 0.99 -11.57
CA SER A 52 5.73 0.14 -11.91
C SER A 52 5.56 -1.01 -10.90
N ALA A 53 4.32 -1.27 -10.48
CA ALA A 53 3.95 -2.45 -9.71
C ALA A 53 3.79 -3.70 -10.58
N ARG A 54 3.98 -3.59 -11.91
CA ARG A 54 3.87 -4.74 -12.82
C ARG A 54 4.83 -5.85 -12.36
N THR A 55 4.29 -7.05 -12.17
CA THR A 55 5.01 -8.24 -11.65
C THR A 55 5.54 -8.14 -10.22
N GLN A 56 5.34 -7.02 -9.53
CA GLN A 56 5.72 -6.87 -8.13
C GLN A 56 4.67 -7.51 -7.22
N PRO A 57 5.07 -8.04 -6.06
CA PRO A 57 4.12 -8.46 -5.03
C PRO A 57 3.37 -7.25 -4.48
N ILE A 58 2.07 -7.41 -4.24
CA ILE A 58 1.22 -6.42 -3.58
C ILE A 58 1.04 -6.88 -2.13
N PRO A 59 1.78 -6.31 -1.16
CA PRO A 59 1.74 -6.79 0.22
C PRO A 59 0.40 -6.43 0.86
N LEU A 60 -0.25 -7.39 1.51
CA LEU A 60 -1.45 -7.18 2.33
C LEU A 60 -1.19 -7.75 3.72
N GLU A 61 -1.58 -6.98 4.74
CA GLU A 61 -1.55 -7.43 6.13
C GLU A 61 -2.67 -8.45 6.41
N GLU A 62 -2.52 -9.27 7.44
CA GLU A 62 -3.53 -10.27 7.83
C GLU A 62 -4.91 -9.63 8.07
N ARG A 63 -4.97 -8.50 8.77
CA ARG A 63 -6.23 -7.76 9.01
C ARG A 63 -6.87 -7.23 7.73
N GLN A 64 -6.07 -6.90 6.71
CA GLN A 64 -6.54 -6.44 5.41
C GLN A 64 -7.13 -7.61 4.62
N VAL A 65 -6.46 -8.75 4.64
CA VAL A 65 -6.98 -10.00 4.05
C VAL A 65 -8.30 -10.41 4.72
N ALA A 66 -8.37 -10.36 6.05
CA ALA A 66 -9.60 -10.65 6.79
C ALA A 66 -10.75 -9.71 6.38
N ALA A 67 -10.50 -8.40 6.30
CA ALA A 67 -11.50 -7.41 5.91
C ALA A 67 -12.02 -7.61 4.46
N VAL A 68 -11.16 -8.04 3.54
CA VAL A 68 -11.59 -8.41 2.17
C VAL A 68 -12.49 -9.64 2.19
N LEU A 69 -12.16 -10.66 2.98
CA LEU A 69 -12.94 -11.89 3.04
C LEU A 69 -14.31 -11.68 3.70
N GLU A 70 -14.40 -10.76 4.65
CA GLU A 70 -15.64 -10.41 5.33
C GLU A 70 -16.63 -9.68 4.42
N ASP A 71 -16.15 -8.70 3.64
CA ASP A 71 -17.01 -7.92 2.74
C ASP A 71 -16.27 -7.54 1.44
N PRO A 72 -16.17 -8.49 0.48
CA PRO A 72 -15.37 -8.36 -0.74
C PRO A 72 -15.96 -7.39 -1.77
N GLU A 73 -17.24 -7.05 -1.67
CA GLU A 73 -17.92 -6.15 -2.61
C GLU A 73 -17.58 -4.67 -2.33
N HIS A 74 -17.27 -4.35 -1.08
CA HIS A 74 -16.98 -2.99 -0.63
C HIS A 74 -15.51 -2.74 -0.29
N TYR A 75 -14.66 -3.76 -0.27
CA TYR A 75 -13.23 -3.62 -0.04
C TYR A 75 -12.44 -3.51 -1.36
N TYR A 76 -11.63 -2.47 -1.47
CA TYR A 76 -10.86 -2.12 -2.66
C TYR A 76 -9.38 -2.01 -2.33
N VAL A 77 -8.53 -2.50 -3.22
CA VAL A 77 -7.08 -2.23 -3.19
C VAL A 77 -6.74 -1.37 -4.40
N TYR A 78 -6.28 -0.15 -4.15
CA TYR A 78 -5.80 0.78 -5.16
C TYR A 78 -4.28 0.69 -5.22
N VAL A 79 -3.77 0.19 -6.33
CA VAL A 79 -2.33 0.10 -6.60
C VAL A 79 -1.93 1.35 -7.37
N VAL A 80 -1.08 2.18 -6.78
CA VAL A 80 -0.64 3.47 -7.33
C VAL A 80 0.82 3.34 -7.80
N ASP A 81 1.02 3.48 -9.11
CA ASP A 81 2.30 3.27 -9.79
C ASP A 81 2.95 4.60 -10.20
N ASN A 82 4.27 4.56 -10.43
CA ASN A 82 5.09 5.65 -10.98
C ASN A 82 5.13 6.93 -10.12
N LEU A 83 5.01 6.78 -8.79
CA LEU A 83 4.98 7.92 -7.86
C LEU A 83 6.28 8.71 -7.75
N ALA A 84 7.44 8.11 -8.06
CA ALA A 84 8.73 8.76 -7.89
C ALA A 84 9.14 9.70 -9.04
N GLN A 85 8.25 9.93 -10.01
CA GLN A 85 8.37 10.88 -11.12
C GLN A 85 9.82 11.13 -11.61
N LEU A 86 10.27 10.34 -12.58
CA LEU A 86 11.18 10.88 -13.59
C LEU A 86 10.33 11.73 -14.54
N ALA A 87 10.73 12.97 -14.81
CA ALA A 87 9.92 13.97 -15.51
C ALA A 87 9.16 13.39 -16.73
N GLY A 88 7.82 13.50 -16.72
CA GLY A 88 6.95 13.16 -17.85
C GLY A 88 6.15 11.85 -17.76
N GLN A 89 6.22 11.09 -16.66
CA GLN A 89 5.36 9.90 -16.47
C GLN A 89 4.08 10.23 -15.67
N GLU A 90 2.94 9.78 -16.18
CA GLU A 90 1.66 9.86 -15.47
C GLU A 90 1.60 8.86 -14.32
N VAL A 91 1.01 9.28 -13.20
CA VAL A 91 0.68 8.40 -12.07
C VAL A 91 -0.48 7.52 -12.50
N ASP A 92 -0.27 6.20 -12.48
CA ASP A 92 -1.27 5.21 -12.85
C ASP A 92 -1.93 4.65 -11.59
N VAL A 93 -3.24 4.40 -11.65
CA VAL A 93 -3.97 3.68 -10.58
C VAL A 93 -4.65 2.44 -11.16
N ARG A 94 -4.34 1.27 -10.58
CA ARG A 94 -5.02 0.00 -10.87
C ARG A 94 -5.91 -0.37 -9.69
N LEU A 95 -7.17 -0.65 -9.99
CA LEU A 95 -8.19 -1.00 -9.00
C LEU A 95 -8.36 -2.52 -8.95
N LEU A 96 -8.15 -3.12 -7.78
CA LEU A 96 -8.44 -4.52 -7.49
C LEU A 96 -9.63 -4.59 -6.52
N HIS A 97 -10.70 -5.28 -6.91
CA HIS A 97 -11.88 -5.47 -6.08
C HIS A 97 -12.63 -6.76 -6.47
N GLY A 98 -13.61 -7.15 -5.66
CA GLY A 98 -14.53 -8.25 -5.95
C GLY A 98 -13.81 -9.54 -6.34
N GLY A 99 -14.28 -10.20 -7.40
CA GLY A 99 -13.74 -11.48 -7.87
C GLY A 99 -12.24 -11.46 -8.17
N THR A 100 -11.70 -10.36 -8.71
CA THR A 100 -10.27 -10.24 -9.04
C THR A 100 -9.41 -10.21 -7.78
N LEU A 101 -9.80 -9.39 -6.79
CA LEU A 101 -9.08 -9.29 -5.52
C LEU A 101 -9.21 -10.60 -4.72
N LEU A 102 -10.40 -11.19 -4.69
CA LEU A 102 -10.65 -12.44 -4.00
C LEU A 102 -9.85 -13.61 -4.60
N ALA A 103 -9.78 -13.69 -5.94
CA ALA A 103 -8.96 -14.68 -6.62
C ALA A 103 -7.46 -14.50 -6.33
N MET A 104 -6.99 -13.26 -6.18
CA MET A 104 -5.63 -12.97 -5.75
C MET A 104 -5.37 -13.43 -4.32
N ILE A 105 -6.28 -13.17 -3.39
CA ILE A 105 -6.13 -13.59 -1.99
C ILE A 105 -6.14 -15.11 -1.86
N LYS A 106 -7.05 -15.81 -2.56
CA LYS A 106 -7.17 -17.28 -2.50
C LYS A 106 -5.91 -18.02 -2.96
N ARG A 107 -5.10 -17.42 -3.83
CA ARG A 107 -3.82 -18.01 -4.30
C ARG A 107 -2.61 -17.62 -3.44
N THR A 108 -2.76 -16.66 -2.54
CA THR A 108 -1.66 -16.14 -1.71
C THR A 108 -1.35 -17.12 -0.59
N ARG A 109 -0.06 -17.33 -0.33
CA ARG A 109 0.42 -17.97 0.90
C ARG A 109 1.01 -16.88 1.81
N PRO A 110 0.80 -16.95 3.13
CA PRO A 110 1.44 -16.01 4.05
C PRO A 110 2.95 -15.99 3.87
N HIS A 111 3.53 -14.78 3.81
CA HIS A 111 4.97 -14.58 3.89
C HIS A 111 5.30 -14.08 5.29
N VAL A 112 6.08 -14.84 6.06
CA VAL A 112 6.49 -14.46 7.41
C VAL A 112 7.88 -13.85 7.34
N THR A 113 8.01 -12.58 7.72
CA THR A 113 9.29 -11.87 7.81
C THR A 113 9.54 -11.45 9.25
N TYR A 114 10.76 -11.68 9.76
CA TYR A 114 11.21 -11.21 11.06
C TYR A 114 12.10 -9.98 10.88
N TRP A 115 11.77 -8.88 11.58
CA TRP A 115 12.54 -7.64 11.56
C TRP A 115 13.18 -7.40 12.94
N PRO A 116 14.34 -8.00 13.24
CA PRO A 116 14.99 -7.78 14.52
C PRO A 116 15.47 -6.33 14.61
N SER A 117 15.26 -5.71 15.77
CA SER A 117 15.88 -4.42 16.08
C SER A 117 17.34 -4.63 16.40
N PHE A 118 18.23 -3.95 15.67
CA PHE A 118 19.63 -3.86 16.03
C PHE A 118 19.90 -2.48 16.62
N ARG A 119 20.29 -2.43 17.90
CA ARG A 119 20.38 -1.14 18.61
C ARG A 119 21.55 -0.34 18.08
N ALA A 120 21.42 0.98 18.05
CA ALA A 120 22.47 1.87 17.56
C ALA A 120 23.83 1.61 18.23
N ALA A 121 23.86 1.45 19.56
CA ALA A 121 25.09 1.15 20.29
C ALA A 121 25.72 -0.20 19.91
N GLU A 122 24.93 -1.21 19.56
CA GLU A 122 25.42 -2.51 19.09
C GLU A 122 25.93 -2.40 17.65
N TYR A 123 25.24 -1.62 16.81
CA TYR A 123 25.64 -1.31 15.45
C TYR A 123 27.00 -0.58 15.38
N ASP A 124 27.19 0.43 16.24
CA ASP A 124 28.42 1.21 16.29
C ASP A 124 29.65 0.38 16.74
N GLN A 125 29.40 -0.71 17.48
CA GLN A 125 30.43 -1.65 17.96
C GLN A 125 30.66 -2.83 16.99
N ALA A 126 29.82 -2.98 15.97
CA ALA A 126 29.90 -4.11 15.05
C ALA A 126 31.19 -4.04 14.20
N GLU A 127 31.73 -5.22 13.87
CA GLU A 127 32.91 -5.33 13.02
C GLU A 127 32.67 -4.67 11.65
N GLN A 128 33.54 -3.72 11.30
CA GLN A 128 33.47 -3.04 10.02
C GLN A 128 34.53 -3.60 9.07
N LEU A 129 34.11 -4.33 8.05
CA LEU A 129 35.01 -4.74 6.97
C LEU A 129 35.41 -3.51 6.15
N ARG A 130 36.71 -3.18 6.14
CA ARG A 130 37.29 -2.19 5.22
C ARG A 130 38.11 -2.91 4.16
N ARG A 131 38.00 -2.49 2.91
CA ARG A 131 38.98 -2.89 1.89
C ARG A 131 40.30 -2.18 2.20
N ALA A 132 41.39 -2.94 2.16
CA ALA A 132 42.76 -2.43 2.25
C ALA A 132 43.07 -1.51 1.06
#